data_AF-A0A6L7F8X8-F1
#
_entry.id   AF-A0A6L7F8X8-F1
#
_cell.length_a   1.000
_cell.length_b   1.000
_cell.length_c   1.000
_cell.angle_alpha   90.00
_cell.angle_beta   90.00
_cell.angle_gamma   90.00
#
_symmetry.space_group_name_H-M   'P 1'
#
loop_
_entity.id
_entity.type
_entity.pdbx_description
1 polymer ?
#
loop_
_entity_poly.entity_id
_entity_poly.type
_entity_poly.pdbx_seq_one_letter_code
_entity_poly.pdbx_strand_id
1 'polypeptide(L)'
;MGFRSASILTLIISGIIIGCTDAVSTNYHDRTSSYSDKTIETQYVSSSERTSDVSEDIRLYAHQIKSAIEKQFGDASKYSGKECTLRMHMAPNGLLLEVKRESGDLDLCREAMNAIKNADIPAPPSPEVYKVFQNGVLDFKP
;
A
#
# COMPACT_ATOMS: atom_id res chain seq x y z
N MET A 1 -37.82 20.53 41.12
CA MET A 1 -38.48 19.21 41.21
C MET A 1 -38.04 18.43 39.98
N GLY A 2 -37.26 17.35 39.99
CA GLY A 2 -37.05 16.32 41.00
C GLY A 2 -37.84 15.07 40.60
N PHE A 3 -37.28 14.21 39.75
CA PHE A 3 -37.60 12.77 39.74
C PHE A 3 -36.35 11.98 39.42
N ARG A 4 -35.65 11.62 40.50
CA ARG A 4 -34.75 10.46 40.54
C ARG A 4 -35.64 9.23 40.68
N SER A 5 -35.45 8.22 39.83
CA SER A 5 -35.96 6.88 40.10
C SER A 5 -34.90 5.86 39.69
N ALA A 6 -34.55 5.01 40.65
CA ALA A 6 -33.56 3.96 40.56
C ALA A 6 -34.24 2.61 40.84
N SER A 7 -33.63 1.56 40.29
CA SER A 7 -33.74 0.13 40.66
C SER A 7 -35.02 -0.64 40.32
N ILE A 8 -34.83 -1.77 39.60
CA ILE A 8 -35.12 -3.18 39.95
C ILE A 8 -34.63 -4.02 38.74
N LEU A 9 -33.45 -4.64 38.79
CA LEU A 9 -33.15 -6.02 39.24
C LEU A 9 -33.88 -7.16 38.46
N THR A 10 -33.23 -7.61 37.38
CA THR A 10 -33.05 -8.98 36.80
C THR A 10 -34.15 -10.06 36.87
N LEU A 11 -34.37 -10.80 35.75
CA LEU A 11 -33.93 -12.20 35.56
C LEU A 11 -34.45 -12.87 34.25
N ILE A 12 -33.49 -13.42 33.48
CA ILE A 12 -33.48 -14.58 32.55
C ILE A 12 -34.60 -14.80 31.52
N ILE A 13 -34.23 -14.92 30.23
CA ILE A 13 -34.62 -16.10 29.42
C ILE A 13 -33.42 -16.54 28.56
N SER A 14 -33.01 -17.78 28.80
CA SER A 14 -32.07 -18.58 28.04
C SER A 14 -32.59 -18.81 26.61
N GLY A 15 -31.79 -18.46 25.60
CA GLY A 15 -32.05 -18.80 24.21
C GLY A 15 -30.85 -19.54 23.63
N ILE A 16 -30.78 -20.85 23.86
CA ILE A 16 -29.88 -21.75 23.14
C ILE A 16 -30.43 -21.83 21.73
N ILE A 17 -29.77 -21.20 20.75
CA ILE A 17 -30.05 -21.49 19.36
C ILE A 17 -29.33 -22.79 19.01
N ILE A 18 -30.16 -23.80 18.81
CA ILE A 18 -29.90 -25.15 18.34
C ILE A 18 -29.03 -25.10 17.07
N GLY A 19 -27.97 -25.90 17.05
CA GLY A 19 -27.17 -26.13 15.86
C GLY A 19 -27.95 -26.84 14.77
N CYS A 20 -27.65 -26.49 13.52
CA CYS A 20 -27.93 -27.34 12.36
C CYS A 20 -26.61 -27.94 11.91
N THR A 21 -26.45 -29.25 12.08
CA THR A 21 -25.58 -30.06 11.23
C THR A 21 -26.42 -30.54 10.06
N ASP A 22 -26.01 -30.20 8.84
CA ASP A 22 -26.19 -31.04 7.66
C ASP A 22 -24.96 -30.87 6.77
N ALA A 23 -24.51 -32.00 6.23
CA ALA A 23 -23.23 -32.19 5.57
C ALA A 23 -23.16 -31.61 4.15
N VAL A 24 -21.93 -31.29 3.70
CA VAL A 24 -21.37 -31.39 2.33
C VAL A 24 -22.23 -30.78 1.19
N SER A 25 -21.78 -29.70 0.55
CA SER A 25 -20.81 -29.83 -0.55
C SER A 25 -20.04 -28.54 -0.86
N THR A 26 -18.82 -28.77 -1.34
CA THR A 26 -17.67 -27.88 -1.53
C THR A 26 -17.78 -26.94 -2.72
N ASN A 27 -17.45 -25.65 -2.55
CA ASN A 27 -16.51 -24.94 -3.43
C ASN A 27 -16.05 -23.61 -2.81
N TYR A 28 -15.00 -23.67 -2.01
CA TYR A 28 -14.22 -22.49 -1.62
C TYR A 28 -12.74 -22.88 -1.75
N HIS A 29 -12.20 -22.73 -2.96
CA HIS A 29 -10.79 -22.90 -3.20
C HIS A 29 -10.07 -21.60 -2.79
N ASP A 30 -9.62 -21.56 -1.54
CA ASP A 30 -8.41 -20.82 -1.18
C ASP A 30 -7.47 -21.80 -0.47
N ARG A 31 -6.35 -22.09 -1.12
CA ARG A 31 -5.25 -22.84 -0.50
C ARG A 31 -3.95 -22.54 -1.22
N THR A 32 -3.22 -21.56 -0.71
CA THR A 32 -1.76 -21.56 -0.80
C THR A 32 -1.22 -22.84 -0.16
N SER A 33 -0.58 -23.70 -0.94
CA SER A 33 0.48 -24.57 -0.42
C SER A 33 1.33 -25.13 -1.57
N SER A 34 2.63 -24.89 -1.43
CA SER A 34 3.73 -25.68 -1.97
C SER A 34 3.44 -27.19 -1.93
N TYR A 35 3.57 -27.89 -3.07
CA TYR A 35 4.04 -29.29 -3.25
C TYR A 35 3.69 -29.83 -4.66
N SER A 36 4.67 -30.44 -5.34
CA SER A 36 4.65 -30.97 -6.72
C SER A 36 3.67 -32.14 -6.97
N ASP A 37 3.12 -32.27 -8.19
CA ASP A 37 3.40 -33.36 -9.16
C ASP A 37 2.52 -33.29 -10.43
N LYS A 38 3.21 -33.44 -11.57
CA LYS A 38 2.88 -33.91 -12.93
C LYS A 38 1.54 -33.66 -13.66
N THR A 39 1.72 -32.93 -14.77
CA THR A 39 1.45 -33.34 -16.18
C THR A 39 0.03 -33.77 -16.56
N ILE A 40 -0.72 -32.89 -17.23
CA ILE A 40 -1.30 -33.11 -18.58
C ILE A 40 -1.35 -31.75 -19.31
N GLU A 41 -0.87 -31.78 -20.55
CA GLU A 41 -0.73 -30.69 -21.51
C GLU A 41 -2.08 -30.28 -22.14
N THR A 42 -2.15 -29.02 -22.59
CA THR A 42 -3.22 -28.39 -23.39
C THR A 42 -4.48 -28.00 -22.58
N GLN A 43 -5.03 -26.78 -22.57
CA GLN A 43 -5.15 -25.76 -23.61
C GLN A 43 -5.33 -24.34 -23.02
N TYR A 44 -4.89 -23.34 -23.78
CA TYR A 44 -5.18 -21.90 -23.62
C TYR A 44 -4.57 -21.19 -22.41
N VAL A 45 -3.29 -20.86 -22.54
CA VAL A 45 -2.60 -19.85 -21.73
C VAL A 45 -3.34 -18.52 -21.92
N SER A 46 -4.16 -18.24 -20.91
CA SER A 46 -4.75 -16.95 -20.63
C SER A 46 -3.68 -15.87 -20.75
N SER A 47 -3.99 -14.79 -21.45
CA SER A 47 -3.19 -13.59 -21.67
C SER A 47 -2.89 -12.79 -20.38
N SER A 48 -2.69 -13.47 -19.26
CA SER A 48 -2.57 -12.94 -17.90
C SER A 48 -1.14 -12.92 -17.36
N GLU A 49 -0.14 -13.36 -18.13
CA GLU A 49 1.24 -13.47 -17.63
C GLU A 49 2.06 -12.17 -17.72
N ARG A 50 1.69 -11.20 -18.57
CA ARG A 50 2.41 -9.91 -18.62
C ARG A 50 1.98 -8.91 -17.56
N THR A 51 0.73 -8.98 -17.10
CA THR A 51 0.19 -7.97 -16.16
C THR A 51 0.65 -8.22 -14.73
N SER A 52 0.84 -9.48 -14.34
CA SER A 52 1.38 -9.84 -13.02
C SER A 52 2.81 -9.34 -12.86
N ASP A 53 3.63 -9.49 -13.90
CA ASP A 53 5.04 -9.07 -13.90
C ASP A 53 5.18 -7.54 -13.79
N VAL A 54 4.46 -6.79 -14.63
CA VAL A 54 4.45 -5.32 -14.57
C VAL A 54 3.96 -4.80 -13.21
N SER A 55 2.97 -5.46 -12.60
CA SER A 55 2.47 -5.05 -11.28
C SER A 55 3.51 -5.25 -10.17
N GLU A 56 4.33 -6.30 -10.27
CA GLU A 56 5.42 -6.54 -9.34
C GLU A 56 6.55 -5.53 -9.54
N ASP A 57 6.92 -5.25 -10.80
CA ASP A 57 7.91 -4.23 -11.13
C ASP A 57 7.52 -2.84 -10.59
N ILE A 58 6.25 -2.47 -10.68
CA ILE A 58 5.74 -1.21 -10.10
C ILE A 58 5.97 -1.19 -8.58
N ARG A 59 5.66 -2.28 -7.88
CA ARG A 59 5.82 -2.38 -6.41
C ARG A 59 7.28 -2.33 -6.01
N LEU A 60 8.14 -3.09 -6.69
CA LEU A 60 9.57 -3.12 -6.44
C LEU A 60 10.20 -1.75 -6.69
N TYR A 61 9.84 -1.09 -7.79
CA TYR A 61 10.35 0.23 -8.12
C TYR A 61 9.86 1.31 -7.14
N ALA A 62 8.59 1.26 -6.69
CA ALA A 62 8.10 2.13 -5.62
C ALA A 62 8.93 1.99 -4.34
N HIS A 63 9.26 0.75 -3.96
CA HIS A 63 10.08 0.48 -2.78
C HIS A 63 11.50 1.04 -2.95
N GLN A 64 12.09 0.91 -4.14
CA GLN A 64 13.41 1.48 -4.43
C GLN A 64 13.41 3.01 -4.31
N ILE A 65 12.43 3.69 -4.90
CA ILE A 65 12.27 5.15 -4.77
C ILE A 65 12.16 5.54 -3.29
N LYS A 66 11.25 4.88 -2.56
CA LYS A 66 11.04 5.13 -1.13
C LYS A 66 12.34 4.99 -0.34
N SER A 67 13.03 3.87 -0.50
CA SER A 67 14.29 3.61 0.20
C SER A 67 15.39 4.59 -0.17
N ALA A 68 15.48 5.02 -1.43
CA ALA A 68 16.47 6.00 -1.87
C ALA A 68 16.23 7.36 -1.21
N ILE A 69 14.97 7.78 -1.09
CA ILE A 69 14.59 9.03 -0.45
C ILE A 69 14.79 8.96 1.07
N GLU A 70 14.33 7.90 1.72
CA GLU A 70 14.45 7.73 3.18
C GLU A 70 15.91 7.74 3.64
N LYS A 71 16.84 7.20 2.84
CA LYS A 71 18.28 7.28 3.13
C LYS A 71 18.84 8.71 3.16
N GLN A 72 18.23 9.63 2.41
CA GLN A 72 18.62 11.03 2.36
C GLN A 72 17.80 11.90 3.32
N PHE A 73 16.73 11.35 3.87
CA PHE A 73 15.90 12.04 4.84
C PHE A 73 16.61 12.00 6.20
N GLY A 74 16.83 13.17 6.80
CA GLY A 74 17.52 13.28 8.09
C GLY A 74 16.71 12.68 9.25
N ASP A 75 16.95 13.16 10.47
CA ASP A 75 16.19 12.70 11.64
C ASP A 75 14.69 12.95 11.47
N ALA A 76 13.94 11.89 11.18
CA ALA A 76 12.52 11.96 10.88
C ALA A 76 11.68 12.24 12.14
N SER A 77 12.20 11.88 13.32
CA SER A 77 11.53 12.04 14.62
C SER A 77 11.19 13.50 14.92
N LYS A 78 11.98 14.45 14.41
CA LYS A 78 11.73 15.91 14.56
C LYS A 78 10.41 16.36 13.95
N TYR A 79 9.81 15.54 13.09
CA TYR A 79 8.58 15.82 12.37
C TYR A 79 7.41 14.90 12.77
N SER A 80 7.49 14.22 13.92
CA SER A 80 6.43 13.32 14.38
C SER A 80 5.06 14.01 14.40
N GLY A 81 4.05 13.33 13.84
CA GLY A 81 2.68 13.84 13.74
C GLY A 81 2.47 14.91 12.67
N LYS A 82 3.51 15.27 11.90
CA LYS A 82 3.40 16.16 10.74
C LYS A 82 3.29 15.34 9.46
N GLU A 83 2.73 15.97 8.44
CA GLU A 83 2.60 15.37 7.12
C GLU A 83 2.99 16.36 6.02
N CYS A 84 3.49 15.86 4.91
CA CYS A 84 3.74 16.63 3.71
C CYS A 84 3.36 15.84 2.46
N THR A 85 2.60 16.46 1.55
CA THR A 85 2.29 15.90 0.24
C THR A 85 3.03 16.67 -0.84
N LEU A 86 3.84 15.95 -1.63
CA LEU A 86 4.61 16.48 -2.74
C LEU A 86 4.19 15.81 -4.05
N ARG A 87 4.07 16.59 -5.12
CA ARG A 87 3.96 16.09 -6.49
C ARG A 87 5.31 16.15 -7.17
N MET A 88 5.70 15.09 -7.84
CA MET A 88 6.95 15.03 -8.61
C MET A 88 6.71 14.71 -10.08
N HIS A 89 7.55 15.28 -10.93
CA HIS A 89 7.63 14.95 -12.34
C HIS A 89 8.99 14.30 -12.63
N MET A 90 8.96 13.12 -13.26
CA MET A 90 10.15 12.31 -13.52
C MET A 90 10.37 12.14 -15.02
N ALA A 91 11.62 12.21 -15.44
CA ALA A 91 12.06 11.88 -16.80
C ALA A 91 12.23 10.35 -16.97
N PRO A 92 12.20 9.83 -18.22
CA PRO A 92 12.36 8.39 -18.47
C PRO A 92 13.68 7.78 -17.98
N ASN A 93 14.70 8.59 -17.73
CA ASN A 93 15.99 8.17 -17.20
C ASN A 93 16.05 8.12 -15.66
N GLY A 94 14.94 8.35 -14.96
CA GLY A 94 14.87 8.38 -13.49
C GLY A 94 15.17 9.75 -12.87
N LEU A 95 15.58 10.75 -13.68
CA LEU A 95 15.86 12.09 -13.17
C LEU A 95 14.57 12.83 -12.80
N LEU A 96 14.55 13.44 -11.61
CA LEU A 96 13.44 14.29 -11.19
C LEU A 96 13.56 15.68 -11.81
N LEU A 97 12.53 16.05 -12.58
CA LEU A 97 12.42 17.31 -13.29
C LEU A 97 11.81 18.41 -12.41
N GLU A 98 10.78 18.07 -11.64
CA GLU A 98 10.09 18.99 -10.75
C GLU A 98 9.66 18.26 -9.48
N VAL A 99 9.70 18.98 -8.36
CA VAL A 99 9.09 18.57 -7.09
C VAL A 99 8.37 19.77 -6.51
N LYS A 100 7.06 19.66 -6.33
CA LYS A 100 6.19 20.74 -5.88
C LYS A 100 5.42 20.31 -4.65
N ARG A 101 5.34 21.21 -3.67
CA ARG A 101 4.48 21.02 -2.50
C ARG A 101 3.02 21.22 -2.86
N GLU A 102 2.19 20.24 -2.53
CA GLU A 102 0.73 20.34 -2.61
C GLU A 102 0.14 20.80 -1.28
N SER A 103 0.58 20.21 -0.16
CA SER A 103 0.05 20.52 1.17
C SER A 103 1.04 20.11 2.28
N GLY A 104 0.69 20.40 3.54
CA GLY A 104 1.44 19.95 4.71
C GLY A 104 2.38 20.98 5.35
N ASP A 105 3.16 20.51 6.33
CA ASP A 105 4.07 21.32 7.14
C ASP A 105 5.26 21.83 6.32
N LEU A 106 5.56 23.13 6.40
CA LEU A 106 6.56 23.77 5.55
C LEU A 106 7.98 23.25 5.79
N ASP A 107 8.34 22.93 7.04
CA ASP A 107 9.67 22.46 7.39
C ASP A 107 9.86 20.99 6.99
N LEU A 108 8.86 20.15 7.25
CA LEU A 108 8.85 18.76 6.77
C LEU A 108 8.91 18.71 5.24
N CYS A 109 8.10 19.52 4.56
CA CYS A 109 8.09 19.56 3.10
C CYS A 109 9.42 20.02 2.51
N ARG A 110 10.05 21.04 3.11
CA ARG A 110 11.35 21.52 2.65
C ARG A 110 12.43 20.44 2.81
N GLU A 111 12.43 19.72 3.92
CA GLU A 111 13.35 18.61 4.13
C GLU A 111 13.09 17.46 3.16
N ALA A 112 11.82 17.09 2.97
CA ALA A 112 11.42 16.05 2.04
C ALA A 112 11.85 16.39 0.60
N MET A 113 11.65 17.64 0.18
CA MET A 113 12.13 18.12 -1.12
C MET A 113 13.66 18.02 -1.25
N ASN A 114 14.42 18.31 -0.20
CA ASN A 114 15.87 18.15 -0.21
C ASN A 114 16.28 16.69 -0.31
N ALA A 115 15.65 15.80 0.48
CA ALA A 115 15.92 14.37 0.45
C ALA A 115 15.63 13.78 -0.94
N ILE A 116 14.49 14.14 -1.54
CA ILE A 116 14.11 13.73 -2.89
C ILE A 116 15.15 14.16 -3.93
N LYS A 117 15.62 15.41 -3.88
CA LYS A 117 16.61 15.93 -4.85
C LYS A 117 17.99 15.25 -4.73
N ASN A 118 18.33 14.77 -3.55
CA ASN A 118 19.60 14.09 -3.28
C ASN A 118 19.48 12.56 -3.40
N ALA A 119 18.27 12.02 -3.60
CA ALA A 119 18.04 10.60 -3.72
C ALA A 119 18.59 10.08 -5.05
N ASP A 120 19.34 8.98 -4.98
CA ASP A 120 19.78 8.26 -6.17
C ASP A 120 18.65 7.32 -6.62
N ILE A 121 17.78 7.83 -7.47
CA ILE A 121 16.63 7.10 -8.00
C ILE A 121 17.05 6.41 -9.31
N PRO A 122 17.01 5.07 -9.39
CA PRO A 122 17.38 4.37 -10.61
C PRO A 122 16.38 4.65 -11.73
N ALA A 123 16.81 4.47 -12.99
CA ALA A 123 15.89 4.52 -14.11
C ALA A 123 14.78 3.46 -13.97
N PRO A 124 13.52 3.77 -14.38
CA PRO A 124 12.45 2.78 -14.40
C PRO A 124 12.83 1.55 -15.26
N PRO A 125 12.48 0.33 -14.84
CA PRO A 125 12.88 -0.90 -15.55
C PRO A 125 12.13 -1.08 -16.89
N SER A 126 10.98 -0.43 -17.06
CA SER A 126 10.19 -0.50 -18.30
C SER A 126 9.37 0.78 -18.54
N PRO A 127 8.95 1.06 -19.79
CA PRO A 127 8.06 2.17 -20.12
C PRO A 127 6.70 2.12 -19.40
N GLU A 128 6.20 0.92 -19.12
CA GLU A 128 4.95 0.69 -18.39
C GLU A 128 5.07 1.18 -16.94
N VAL A 129 6.18 0.85 -16.29
CA VAL A 129 6.48 1.36 -14.94
C VAL A 129 6.66 2.87 -14.99
N TYR A 130 7.42 3.41 -15.95
CA TYR A 130 7.61 4.86 -16.09
C TYR A 130 6.30 5.64 -16.14
N LYS A 131 5.30 5.18 -16.91
CA LYS A 131 3.99 5.84 -17.03
C LYS A 131 3.28 6.03 -15.69
N VAL A 132 3.52 5.13 -14.73
CA VAL A 132 2.95 5.21 -13.38
C VAL A 132 3.65 6.28 -12.53
N PHE A 133 4.97 6.43 -12.68
CA PHE A 133 5.78 7.32 -11.82
C PHE A 133 6.12 8.68 -12.44
N GLN A 134 5.88 8.91 -13.73
CA GLN A 134 6.19 10.18 -14.42
C GLN A 134 5.52 11.41 -13.79
N ASN A 135 4.39 11.22 -13.10
CA ASN A 135 3.65 12.25 -12.36
C ASN A 135 3.14 11.63 -11.05
N GLY A 136 4.06 11.41 -10.12
CA GLY A 136 3.80 10.76 -8.85
C GLY A 136 3.42 11.74 -7.74
N VAL A 137 2.63 11.27 -6.78
CA VAL A 137 2.39 11.94 -5.50
C VAL A 137 3.11 11.16 -4.41
N LEU A 138 3.84 11.86 -3.55
CA LEU A 138 4.57 11.30 -2.42
C LEU A 138 4.07 11.95 -1.12
N ASP A 139 3.61 11.11 -0.20
CA ASP A 139 3.22 11.51 1.14
C ASP A 139 4.32 11.16 2.13
N PHE A 140 4.77 12.16 2.89
CA PHE A 140 5.76 12.03 3.95
C PHE A 140 5.05 12.10 5.30
N LYS A 141 5.11 11.01 6.05
CA LYS A 141 4.54 10.87 7.39
C LYS A 141 5.53 10.10 8.29
N PRO A 142 6.56 10.79 8.79
CA PRO A 142 7.57 10.22 9.69
C PRO A 142 7.01 9.55 10.95
#